data_AF-A0A8X6HNV9-F1
#
_entry.id   AF-A0A8X6HNV9-F1
#
_cell.length_a   1.000
_cell.length_b   1.000
_cell.length_c   1.000
_cell.angle_alpha   90.00
_cell.angle_beta   90.00
_cell.angle_gamma   90.00
#
_symmetry.space_group_name_H-M   'P 1'
#
loop_
_entity.id
_entity.type
_entity.pdbx_description
1 polymer ?
#
loop_
_entity_poly.entity_id
_entity_poly.type
_entity_poly.pdbx_seq_one_letter_code
_entity_poly.pdbx_strand_id
1 'polypeptide(L)'
;MSFHGGAIGVLLAVIISCRRHNIPIFYALDLVSCGVPIGLFLGRIGNFINGELFGRVTTMPWGMVFPESGDNLLRHPSQLYEALFEGLLLFAVANSLFFLTRIRLYHGALTGIAVMWYGIARFFVEFFREPDYQIGYLWLDLTMGQLLSIPMVLLGMLVYLGALNLKFNTKSVT
;
A
#
# COMPACT_ATOMS: atom_id res chain seq x y z
N MET A 1 9.41 -7.97 13.95
CA MET A 1 9.72 -8.74 12.71
C MET A 1 10.35 -7.81 11.67
N SER A 2 11.25 -8.31 10.81
CA SER A 2 11.87 -7.48 9.76
C SER A 2 10.93 -7.36 8.56
N PHE A 3 10.36 -6.17 8.37
CA PHE A 3 9.45 -5.88 7.25
C PHE A 3 10.12 -6.10 5.88
N HIS A 4 11.33 -5.57 5.70
CA HIS A 4 12.07 -5.66 4.44
C HIS A 4 12.42 -7.11 4.07
N GLY A 5 12.82 -7.92 5.05
CA GLY A 5 13.10 -9.34 4.82
C GLY A 5 11.85 -10.11 4.38
N GLY A 6 10.70 -9.83 5.01
CA GLY A 6 9.41 -10.41 4.61
C GLY A 6 9.01 -10.01 3.19
N ALA A 7 9.10 -8.74 2.84
CA ALA A 7 8.76 -8.23 1.51
C ALA A 7 9.63 -8.84 0.40
N ILE A 8 10.95 -8.88 0.60
CA ILE A 8 11.89 -9.49 -0.36
C ILE A 8 11.62 -11.00 -0.48
N GLY A 9 11.38 -11.67 0.65
CA GLY A 9 11.07 -13.10 0.66
C GLY A 9 9.83 -13.44 -0.16
N VAL A 10 8.74 -12.68 0.00
CA VAL A 10 7.51 -12.86 -0.78
C VAL A 10 7.76 -12.60 -2.26
N LEU A 11 8.47 -11.52 -2.61
CA LEU A 11 8.76 -11.19 -4.00
C LEU A 11 9.59 -12.28 -4.69
N LEU A 12 10.63 -12.78 -4.02
CA LEU A 12 11.43 -13.90 -4.53
C LEU A 12 10.59 -15.18 -4.68
N ALA A 13 9.73 -15.49 -3.70
CA ALA A 13 8.85 -16.65 -3.78
C ALA A 13 7.89 -16.57 -4.97
N VAL A 14 7.30 -15.40 -5.24
CA VAL A 14 6.46 -15.18 -6.43
C VAL A 14 7.25 -15.40 -7.71
N ILE A 15 8.45 -14.79 -7.84
CA ILE A 15 9.29 -14.91 -9.04
C ILE A 15 9.70 -16.37 -9.28
N ILE A 16 10.16 -17.07 -8.24
CA ILE A 16 10.59 -18.47 -8.33
C ILE A 16 9.41 -19.37 -8.73
N SER A 17 8.25 -19.19 -8.09
CA SER A 17 7.05 -19.96 -8.39
C SER A 17 6.57 -19.73 -9.83
N CYS A 18 6.51 -18.47 -10.27
CA CYS A 18 6.11 -18.14 -11.64
C CYS A 18 7.03 -18.78 -12.69
N ARG A 19 8.34 -18.75 -12.45
CA ARG A 19 9.34 -19.39 -13.34
C ARG A 19 9.19 -20.91 -13.38
N ARG A 20 8.89 -21.55 -12.25
CA ARG A 20 8.68 -23.02 -12.19
C ARG A 20 7.40 -23.46 -12.90
N HIS A 21 6.37 -22.62 -12.91
CA HIS A 21 5.04 -22.97 -13.46
C HIS A 21 4.73 -22.29 -14.80
N ASN A 22 5.69 -21.60 -15.42
CA ASN A 22 5.51 -20.84 -16.68
C ASN A 22 4.36 -19.82 -16.63
N ILE A 23 4.16 -19.19 -15.47
CA ILE A 23 3.13 -18.17 -15.27
C ILE A 23 3.75 -16.79 -15.55
N PRO A 24 3.08 -15.89 -16.30
CA PRO A 24 3.54 -14.52 -16.48
C PRO A 24 3.66 -13.80 -15.14
N ILE A 25 4.86 -13.31 -14.79
CA ILE A 25 5.15 -12.71 -13.48
C ILE A 25 4.21 -11.55 -13.17
N PHE A 26 3.96 -10.65 -14.13
CA PHE A 26 3.08 -9.49 -13.93
C PHE A 26 1.61 -9.88 -13.70
N TYR A 27 1.15 -11.01 -14.25
CA TYR A 27 -0.18 -11.54 -13.94
C TYR A 27 -0.26 -12.03 -12.50
N ALA A 28 0.77 -12.74 -12.02
CA ALA A 28 0.83 -13.17 -10.64
C ALA A 28 0.91 -11.97 -9.67
N LEU A 29 1.67 -10.94 -10.01
CA LEU A 29 1.72 -9.70 -9.23
C LEU A 29 0.36 -9.00 -9.16
N ASP A 30 -0.42 -8.97 -10.24
CA ASP A 30 -1.78 -8.41 -10.21
C ASP A 30 -2.70 -9.15 -9.22
N LEU A 31 -2.59 -10.49 -9.15
CA LEU A 31 -3.32 -11.30 -8.16
C LEU A 31 -2.86 -10.99 -6.73
N VAL A 32 -1.54 -10.88 -6.52
CA VAL A 32 -0.97 -10.49 -5.23
C VAL A 32 -1.47 -9.11 -4.81
N SER A 33 -1.51 -8.14 -5.72
CA SER A 33 -2.04 -6.79 -5.45
C SER A 33 -3.53 -6.76 -5.10
N CYS A 34 -4.32 -7.76 -5.50
CA CYS A 34 -5.71 -7.90 -5.04
C CYS A 34 -5.81 -8.48 -3.62
N GLY A 35 -4.82 -9.27 -3.18
CA GLY A 35 -4.81 -9.94 -1.88
C GLY A 35 -4.08 -9.18 -0.77
N VAL A 36 -2.95 -8.54 -1.06
CA VAL A 36 -2.15 -7.79 -0.07
C VAL A 36 -2.96 -6.77 0.74
N PRO A 37 -3.90 -6.00 0.16
CA PRO A 37 -4.62 -4.97 0.90
C PRO A 37 -5.43 -5.49 2.10
N ILE A 38 -5.99 -6.71 2.05
CA ILE A 38 -6.68 -7.26 3.23
C ILE A 38 -5.69 -7.57 4.36
N GLY A 39 -4.46 -7.98 4.02
CA GLY A 39 -3.39 -8.16 4.99
C GLY A 39 -2.96 -6.85 5.63
N LEU A 40 -2.87 -5.77 4.84
CA LEU A 40 -2.59 -4.42 5.35
C LEU A 40 -3.70 -3.95 6.29
N PHE A 41 -4.97 -4.13 5.90
CA PHE A 41 -6.12 -3.81 6.75
C PHE A 41 -6.00 -4.50 8.12
N LEU A 42 -5.85 -5.83 8.13
CA LEU A 42 -5.78 -6.60 9.37
C LEU A 42 -4.56 -6.21 10.22
N GLY A 43 -3.41 -5.97 9.58
CA GLY A 43 -2.21 -5.50 10.28
C GLY A 43 -2.44 -4.17 11.01
N ARG A 44 -3.10 -3.21 10.35
CA ARG A 44 -3.42 -1.90 10.93
C ARG A 44 -4.47 -1.95 12.02
N ILE A 45 -5.46 -2.84 11.89
CA ILE A 45 -6.39 -3.12 12.99
C ILE A 45 -5.64 -3.72 14.20
N GLY A 46 -4.66 -4.60 13.96
CA GLY A 46 -3.76 -5.09 15.00
C GLY A 46 -3.00 -3.96 15.71
N ASN A 47 -2.40 -3.03 14.95
CA ASN A 47 -1.72 -1.87 15.53
C ASN A 47 -2.66 -1.00 16.37
N PHE A 48 -3.90 -0.81 15.90
CA PHE A 48 -4.91 -0.06 16.64
C PHE A 48 -5.26 -0.73 17.98
N ILE A 49 -5.48 -2.05 17.98
CA ILE A 49 -5.76 -2.83 19.20
C ILE A 49 -4.58 -2.80 20.17
N ASN A 50 -3.35 -2.86 19.66
CA ASN A 50 -2.13 -2.80 20.45
C ASN A 50 -1.79 -1.38 20.98
N GLY A 51 -2.50 -0.34 20.53
CA GLY A 51 -2.20 1.04 20.89
C GLY A 51 -0.86 1.57 20.34
N GLU A 52 -0.37 1.03 19.22
CA GLU A 52 0.93 1.42 18.61
C GLU A 52 0.76 2.19 17.30
N LEU A 53 1.74 3.04 16.95
CA LEU A 53 1.76 3.84 15.70
C LEU A 53 0.58 4.82 15.56
N PHE A 54 0.11 5.36 16.68
CA PHE A 54 -0.90 6.41 16.70
C PHE A 54 -0.38 7.72 16.10
N GLY A 55 -1.32 8.62 15.83
CA GLY A 55 -1.04 9.89 15.18
C GLY A 55 -0.64 10.99 16.13
N ARG A 56 -0.47 12.18 15.53
CA ARG A 56 -0.17 13.42 16.25
C ARG A 56 -1.32 13.79 17.19
N VAL A 57 -1.00 14.57 18.21
CA VAL A 57 -1.97 15.21 19.09
C VAL A 57 -2.97 16.02 18.25
N THR A 58 -4.25 15.91 18.57
CA THR A 58 -5.34 16.52 17.81
C THR A 58 -6.44 17.05 18.71
N THR A 59 -7.14 18.06 18.21
CA THR A 59 -8.35 18.62 18.82
C THR A 59 -9.63 18.15 18.12
N MET A 60 -9.51 17.26 17.12
CA MET A 60 -10.66 16.74 16.38
C MET A 60 -11.58 15.90 17.28
N PRO A 61 -12.90 15.91 17.07
CA PRO A 61 -13.86 15.25 17.95
C PRO A 61 -13.79 13.71 17.93
N TRP A 62 -13.12 13.12 16.95
CA TRP A 62 -12.85 11.68 16.86
C TRP A 62 -11.41 11.31 17.29
N GLY A 63 -10.69 12.24 17.93
CA GLY A 63 -9.41 11.94 18.57
C GLY A 63 -9.60 10.90 19.68
N MET A 64 -8.60 10.05 19.88
CA MET A 64 -8.63 9.02 20.91
C MET A 64 -7.41 9.13 21.82
N VAL A 65 -7.61 8.79 23.09
CA VAL A 65 -6.51 8.65 24.05
C VAL A 65 -5.96 7.24 23.94
N PHE A 66 -4.65 7.13 23.71
CA PHE A 66 -3.94 5.86 23.68
C PHE A 66 -3.13 5.73 24.99
N PRO A 67 -3.44 4.78 25.90
CA PRO A 67 -2.71 4.63 27.15
C PRO A 67 -1.19 4.51 26.96
N GLU A 68 -0.78 3.88 25.86
CA GLU A 68 0.61 3.66 25.46
C GLU A 68 1.35 4.96 25.09
N SER A 69 0.64 6.08 24.87
CA SER A 69 1.27 7.38 24.62
C SER A 69 1.86 8.00 25.90
N GLY A 70 1.38 7.60 27.08
CA GLY A 70 1.88 8.08 28.38
C GLY A 70 1.55 9.55 28.70
N ASP A 71 0.83 10.26 27.83
CA ASP A 71 0.53 11.70 27.96
C ASP A 71 -0.95 12.03 28.16
N ASN A 72 -1.84 11.04 28.08
CA ASN A 72 -3.31 11.18 28.13
C ASN A 72 -3.87 12.22 27.14
N LEU A 73 -3.15 12.53 26.06
CA LEU A 73 -3.59 13.48 25.05
C LEU A 73 -4.45 12.80 23.98
N LEU A 74 -5.41 13.54 23.42
CA LEU A 74 -6.16 13.10 22.26
C LEU A 74 -5.26 13.08 21.03
N ARG A 75 -5.23 11.95 20.33
CA ARG A 75 -4.40 11.72 19.14
C ARG A 75 -5.22 11.21 17.99
N HIS A 76 -4.77 11.48 16.77
CA HIS A 76 -5.39 10.89 15.59
C HIS A 76 -5.24 9.37 15.59
N PRO A 77 -6.31 8.59 15.36
CA PRO A 77 -6.19 7.15 15.16
C PRO A 77 -5.71 6.84 13.74
N SER A 78 -4.48 7.26 13.42
CA SER A 78 -3.88 7.10 12.08
C SER A 78 -3.91 5.67 11.59
N GLN A 79 -3.82 4.68 12.49
CA GLN A 79 -3.92 3.26 12.15
C GLN A 79 -5.27 2.93 11.48
N LEU A 80 -6.37 3.54 11.93
CA LEU A 80 -7.69 3.35 11.29
C LEU A 80 -7.77 4.03 9.92
N TYR A 81 -7.07 5.16 9.74
CA TYR A 81 -6.96 5.80 8.44
C TYR A 81 -6.16 4.92 7.47
N GLU A 82 -5.01 4.39 7.91
CA GLU A 82 -4.19 3.44 7.16
C GLU A 82 -5.00 2.17 6.83
N ALA A 83 -5.71 1.60 7.81
CA ALA A 83 -6.56 0.43 7.60
C ALA A 83 -7.63 0.67 6.53
N LEU A 84 -8.28 1.85 6.57
CA LEU A 84 -9.31 2.20 5.61
C LEU A 84 -8.74 2.44 4.21
N PHE A 85 -7.75 3.32 4.07
CA PHE A 85 -7.26 3.77 2.76
C PHE A 85 -6.27 2.80 2.12
N GLU A 86 -5.27 2.31 2.87
CA GLU A 86 -4.26 1.37 2.36
C GLU A 86 -4.81 -0.07 2.32
N GLY A 87 -5.80 -0.39 3.16
CA GLY A 87 -6.35 -1.73 3.30
C GLY A 87 -7.71 -1.91 2.62
N LEU A 88 -8.78 -1.49 3.28
CA LEU A 88 -10.16 -1.83 2.90
C LEU A 88 -10.57 -1.22 1.54
N LEU A 89 -10.32 0.07 1.33
CA LEU A 89 -10.68 0.75 0.08
C LEU A 89 -9.83 0.24 -1.08
N LEU A 90 -8.53 0.06 -0.88
CA LEU A 90 -7.66 -0.52 -1.90
C LEU A 90 -8.09 -1.96 -2.24
N PHE A 91 -8.44 -2.78 -1.25
CA PHE A 91 -8.98 -4.11 -1.47
C PHE A 91 -10.25 -4.08 -2.33
N ALA A 92 -11.22 -3.24 -1.96
CA ALA A 92 -12.48 -3.12 -2.67
C ALA A 92 -12.27 -2.63 -4.12
N VAL A 93 -11.43 -1.61 -4.32
CA VAL A 93 -11.14 -1.05 -5.65
C VAL A 93 -10.39 -2.07 -6.50
N ALA A 94 -9.31 -2.68 -6.01
CA ALA A 94 -8.53 -3.65 -6.77
C ALA A 94 -9.38 -4.87 -7.17
N ASN A 95 -10.16 -5.43 -6.25
CA ASN A 95 -11.01 -6.57 -6.54
C ASN A 95 -12.20 -6.20 -7.45
N SER A 96 -12.83 -5.04 -7.25
CA SER A 96 -13.89 -4.59 -8.17
C SER A 96 -13.35 -4.39 -9.59
N LEU A 97 -12.16 -3.80 -9.74
CA LEU A 97 -11.50 -3.68 -11.03
C LEU A 97 -11.18 -5.05 -11.64
N PHE A 98 -10.67 -6.00 -10.85
CA PHE A 98 -10.34 -7.35 -11.31
C PHE A 98 -11.58 -8.14 -11.78
N PHE A 99 -12.68 -8.10 -11.02
CA PHE A 99 -13.88 -8.89 -11.30
C PHE A 99 -14.85 -8.23 -12.28
N LEU A 100 -14.99 -6.89 -12.23
CA LEU A 100 -16.01 -6.17 -12.99
C LEU A 100 -15.49 -5.61 -14.33
N THR A 101 -14.17 -5.59 -14.56
CA THR A 101 -13.59 -4.99 -15.76
C THR A 101 -12.68 -5.94 -16.52
N ARG A 102 -12.26 -5.52 -17.73
CA ARG A 102 -11.28 -6.24 -18.55
C ARG A 102 -9.83 -5.93 -18.20
N ILE A 103 -9.57 -5.20 -17.12
CA ILE A 103 -8.22 -4.79 -16.73
C ILE A 103 -7.31 -5.99 -16.44
N ARG A 104 -7.87 -7.13 -16.00
CA ARG A 104 -7.14 -8.38 -15.78
C ARG A 104 -6.44 -8.94 -17.02
N LEU A 105 -6.81 -8.48 -18.22
CA LEU A 105 -6.15 -8.83 -19.47
C LEU A 105 -4.86 -8.04 -19.72
N TYR A 106 -4.59 -7.02 -18.91
CA TYR A 106 -3.43 -6.14 -19.03
C TYR A 106 -2.48 -6.45 -17.87
N HIS A 107 -1.62 -7.47 -18.06
CA HIS A 107 -0.73 -7.94 -16.99
C HIS A 107 0.16 -6.80 -16.46
N GLY A 108 0.06 -6.55 -15.15
CA GLY A 108 0.76 -5.47 -14.44
C GLY A 108 -0.10 -4.24 -14.18
N ALA A 109 -1.27 -4.10 -14.81
CA ALA A 109 -2.09 -2.91 -14.67
C ALA A 109 -2.65 -2.75 -13.25
N LEU A 110 -3.12 -3.84 -12.63
CA LEU A 110 -3.62 -3.79 -11.25
C LEU A 110 -2.49 -3.56 -10.24
N THR A 111 -1.31 -4.14 -10.50
CA THR A 111 -0.09 -3.86 -9.73
C THR A 111 0.24 -2.37 -9.76
N GLY A 112 0.26 -1.76 -10.95
CA GLY A 112 0.52 -0.33 -11.10
C GLY A 112 -0.49 0.54 -10.35
N ILE A 113 -1.79 0.23 -10.46
CA ILE A 113 -2.85 0.93 -9.72
C ILE A 113 -2.66 0.78 -8.22
N ALA A 114 -2.39 -0.43 -7.72
CA ALA A 114 -2.25 -0.68 -6.30
C ALA A 114 -1.04 0.04 -5.69
N VAL A 115 0.10 0.04 -6.39
CA VAL A 115 1.31 0.76 -5.94
C VAL A 115 1.09 2.27 -5.95
N MET A 116 0.45 2.81 -7.00
CA MET A 116 0.07 4.23 -7.05
C MET A 116 -0.87 4.59 -5.90
N TRP A 117 -1.95 3.83 -5.72
CA TRP A 117 -2.94 4.07 -4.69
C TRP A 117 -2.31 4.05 -3.30
N TYR A 118 -1.48 3.04 -3.01
CA TYR A 118 -0.78 2.94 -1.73
C TYR A 118 0.11 4.16 -1.50
N GLY A 119 0.90 4.58 -2.49
CA GLY A 119 1.75 5.78 -2.36
C GLY A 119 0.93 7.05 -2.10
N ILE A 120 -0.19 7.24 -2.82
CA ILE A 120 -1.08 8.39 -2.61
C ILE A 120 -1.69 8.36 -1.20
N ALA A 121 -2.30 7.24 -0.82
CA ALA A 121 -2.91 7.06 0.49
C ALA A 121 -1.89 7.30 1.61
N ARG A 122 -0.69 6.71 1.48
CA ARG A 122 0.40 6.86 2.43
C ARG A 122 0.81 8.31 2.60
N PHE A 123 1.01 9.02 1.50
CA PHE A 123 1.39 10.44 1.54
C PHE A 123 0.38 11.29 2.32
N PHE A 124 -0.92 11.03 2.12
CA PHE A 124 -1.98 11.76 2.82
C PHE A 124 -2.12 11.38 4.30
N VAL A 125 -2.05 10.10 4.63
CA VAL A 125 -2.24 9.65 6.01
C VAL A 125 -1.06 10.07 6.90
N GLU A 126 0.14 10.20 6.33
CA GLU A 126 1.34 10.62 7.04
C GLU A 126 1.27 12.08 7.55
N PHE A 127 0.36 12.92 7.05
CA PHE A 127 0.08 14.23 7.66
C PHE A 127 -0.56 14.13 9.05
N PHE A 128 -1.25 13.03 9.34
CA PHE A 128 -1.89 12.77 10.63
C PHE A 128 -1.02 11.91 11.54
N ARG A 129 -0.03 11.21 10.98
CA ARG A 129 0.85 10.28 11.70
C ARG A 129 1.94 11.03 12.45
N GLU A 130 2.23 10.59 13.67
CA GLU A 130 3.36 11.09 14.42
C GLU A 130 4.67 10.57 13.79
N PRO A 131 5.64 11.44 13.45
CA PRO A 131 6.89 10.98 12.87
C PRO A 131 7.65 10.10 13.85
N ASP A 132 8.28 9.04 13.33
CA ASP A 132 9.02 8.09 14.16
C ASP A 132 10.16 8.82 14.91
N TYR A 133 10.22 8.62 16.24
CA TYR A 133 11.09 9.37 17.17
C TYR A 133 12.59 9.33 16.78
N GLN A 134 13.02 8.28 16.08
CA GLN A 134 14.40 8.06 15.65
C GLN A 134 14.80 8.83 14.38
N ILE A 135 13.84 9.21 13.54
CA ILE A 135 14.10 9.80 12.22
C ILE A 135 13.61 11.24 12.15
N GLY A 136 12.45 11.54 12.74
CA GLY A 136 11.85 12.87 12.69
C GLY A 136 11.48 13.30 11.25
N TYR A 137 11.49 14.62 11.02
CA TYR A 137 11.33 15.21 9.69
C TYR A 137 12.68 15.25 8.96
N LEU A 138 12.65 15.08 7.64
CA LEU A 138 13.83 15.07 6.78
C LEU A 138 13.80 16.24 5.80
N TRP A 139 14.24 16.03 4.57
CA TRP A 139 14.27 17.05 3.52
C TRP A 139 12.88 17.65 3.27
N LEU A 140 12.83 18.98 3.13
CA LEU A 140 11.62 19.76 2.85
C LEU A 140 10.51 19.65 3.92
N ASP A 141 10.89 19.39 5.18
CA ASP A 141 9.94 19.13 6.29
C ASP A 141 8.98 17.96 6.01
N LEU A 142 9.40 17.03 5.14
CA LEU A 142 8.66 15.82 4.84
C LEU A 142 9.12 14.67 5.73
N THR A 143 8.18 13.80 6.07
CA THR A 143 8.45 12.53 6.74
C THR A 143 9.03 11.50 5.75
N MET A 144 9.69 10.45 6.28
CA MET A 144 10.14 9.32 5.44
C MET A 144 9.01 8.70 4.62
N GLY A 145 7.82 8.55 5.21
CA GLY A 145 6.66 7.99 4.52
C GLY A 145 6.27 8.80 3.29
N GLN A 146 6.32 10.13 3.38
CA GLN A 146 6.01 11.03 2.26
C GLN A 146 7.09 10.97 1.16
N LEU A 147 8.36 10.97 1.55
CA LEU A 147 9.47 10.89 0.59
C LEU A 147 9.47 9.56 -0.19
N LEU A 148 9.18 8.44 0.48
CA LEU A 148 9.09 7.13 -0.17
C LEU A 148 7.80 6.96 -1.00
N SER A 149 6.74 7.70 -0.68
CA SER A 149 5.48 7.64 -1.42
C SER A 149 5.61 8.20 -2.84
N ILE A 150 6.39 9.27 -3.04
CA ILE A 150 6.60 9.90 -4.35
C ILE A 150 7.16 8.91 -5.40
N PRO A 151 8.30 8.23 -5.18
CA PRO A 151 8.82 7.28 -6.15
C PRO A 151 7.90 6.07 -6.34
N MET A 152 7.12 5.67 -5.31
CA MET A 152 6.10 4.63 -5.46
C MET A 152 5.00 5.04 -6.45
N VAL A 153 4.47 6.25 -6.33
CA VAL A 153 3.45 6.75 -7.27
C VAL A 153 3.97 6.78 -8.70
N LEU A 154 5.19 7.29 -8.90
CA LEU A 154 5.83 7.32 -10.23
C LEU A 154 6.04 5.91 -10.79
N LEU A 155 6.54 4.98 -9.97
CA LEU A 155 6.76 3.60 -10.39
C LEU A 155 5.46 2.89 -10.74
N GLY A 156 4.41 3.04 -9.92
CA GLY A 156 3.10 2.46 -10.23
C GLY A 156 2.51 3.03 -11.52
N MET A 157 2.70 4.33 -11.79
CA MET A 157 2.26 4.96 -13.04
C MET A 157 2.99 4.40 -14.25
N LEU A 158 4.31 4.24 -14.18
CA LEU A 158 5.12 3.63 -15.24
C LEU A 158 4.68 2.18 -15.52
N VAL A 159 4.44 1.38 -14.48
CA VAL A 159 3.97 0.00 -14.61
C VAL A 159 2.59 -0.06 -15.26
N TYR A 160 1.66 0.80 -14.84
CA TYR A 160 0.31 0.87 -15.40
C TYR A 160 0.32 1.23 -16.89
N LEU A 161 1.05 2.29 -17.26
CA LEU A 161 1.16 2.73 -18.66
C LEU A 161 1.85 1.66 -19.52
N GLY A 162 2.89 1.01 -18.99
CA GLY A 162 3.55 -0.11 -19.66
C GLY A 162 2.60 -1.28 -19.93
N ALA A 163 1.78 -1.65 -18.95
CA ALA A 163 0.79 -2.73 -19.08
C ALA A 163 -0.26 -2.43 -20.16
N LEU A 164 -0.70 -1.18 -20.29
CA LEU A 164 -1.63 -0.77 -21.34
C LEU A 164 -1.01 -0.83 -22.74
N ASN A 165 0.26 -0.43 -22.87
CA ASN A 165 0.97 -0.42 -24.15
C ASN A 165 1.26 -1.82 -24.69
N LEU A 166 1.48 -2.81 -23.83
CA LEU A 166 1.79 -4.19 -24.25
C LEU A 166 0.64 -4.88 -24.99
N LYS A 167 -0.62 -4.46 -24.78
CA LYS A 167 -1.78 -5.00 -25.52
C LYS A 167 -1.85 -4.52 -26.97
N PHE A 168 -1.23 -3.39 -27.31
CA PHE A 168 -1.11 -2.97 -28.71
C PHE A 168 -0.17 -3.88 -29.52
N ASN A 169 0.68 -4.67 -28.85
CA ASN A 169 1.66 -5.53 -29.51
C ASN A 169 1.25 -7.01 -29.60
N THR A 170 0.16 -7.43 -28.96
CA THR A 170 -0.33 -8.83 -28.98
C THR A 170 -1.41 -9.09 -30.03
N LYS A 171 -1.53 -8.22 -31.04
CA LYS A 171 -2.38 -8.44 -32.24
C LYS A 171 -1.76 -9.37 -33.30
N SER A 172 -0.70 -10.13 -32.99
CA SER A 172 0.02 -10.98 -33.95
C SER A 172 -0.05 -12.49 -33.68
N VAL A 173 -0.97 -12.96 -32.83
CA VAL A 173 -1.18 -14.40 -32.65
C VAL A 173 -2.68 -14.73 -32.62
N THR A 174 -3.27 -14.72 -33.81
CA THR A 174 -4.44 -15.53 -34.17
C THR A 174 -4.28 -15.97 -35.61
#